data_AF-A0A4Y2MRR8-F1
#
_entry.id   AF-A0A4Y2MRR8-F1
#
_cell.length_a   1.000
_cell.length_b   1.000
_cell.length_c   1.000
_cell.angle_alpha   90.00
_cell.angle_beta   90.00
_cell.angle_gamma   90.00
#
_symmetry.space_group_name_H-M   'P 1'
#
loop_
_entity.id
_entity.type
_entity.pdbx_description
1 polymer ?
#
loop_
_entity_poly.entity_id
_entity_poly.type
_entity_poly.pdbx_seq_one_letter_code
_entity_poly.pdbx_strand_id
1 'polypeptide(L)'
;MAVWNILKDWGLESKAKILCSATNSSNTGRINSAVIFLKQYVDREMEYFPSRHQVYEKVLRSVFKHGLLQVTISPDVVFFRKHQRKPE
;
A
#
# COMPACT_ATOMS: atom_id res chain seq x y z
N MET A 1 17.82 10.13 -10.57
CA MET A 1 17.36 10.16 -9.17
C MET A 1 17.73 8.84 -8.51
N ALA A 2 18.39 8.83 -7.34
CA ALA A 2 19.09 7.63 -6.83
C ALA A 2 18.22 6.36 -6.75
N VAL A 3 17.00 6.47 -6.21
CA VAL A 3 16.07 5.33 -6.08
C VAL A 3 15.69 4.74 -7.44
N TRP A 4 15.38 5.59 -8.43
CA TRP A 4 15.00 5.11 -9.76
C TRP A 4 16.18 4.48 -10.50
N ASN A 5 17.37 5.07 -10.38
CA ASN A 5 18.58 4.53 -10.99
C ASN A 5 18.88 3.10 -10.48
N ILE A 6 18.77 2.88 -9.17
CA ILE A 6 18.91 1.53 -8.59
C ILE A 6 17.88 0.55 -9.16
N LEU A 7 16.62 0.97 -9.36
CA LEU A 7 15.61 0.12 -9.98
C LEU A 7 15.94 -0.22 -11.45
N LYS A 8 16.57 0.70 -12.19
CA LYS A 8 17.07 0.43 -13.54
C LYS A 8 18.21 -0.58 -13.51
N ASP A 9 19.18 -0.37 -12.63
CA ASP A 9 20.34 -1.24 -12.48
C ASP A 9 19.94 -2.67 -12.09
N TRP A 10 18.86 -2.82 -11.31
CA TRP A 10 18.28 -4.12 -10.97
C TRP A 10 17.34 -4.71 -12.03
N GLY A 11 17.06 -3.99 -13.13
CA GLY A 11 16.09 -4.41 -14.14
C GLY A 11 14.65 -4.51 -13.62
N LEU A 12 14.31 -3.73 -12.58
CA LEU A 12 13.00 -3.75 -11.91
C LEU A 12 12.12 -2.55 -12.26
N GLU A 13 12.59 -1.62 -13.11
CA GLU A 13 11.87 -0.41 -13.50
C GLU A 13 10.44 -0.68 -14.02
N SER A 14 10.24 -1.76 -14.80
CA SER A 14 8.93 -2.13 -15.34
C SER A 14 8.01 -2.79 -14.29
N LYS A 15 8.60 -3.45 -13.29
CA LYS A 15 7.89 -4.16 -12.22
C LYS A 15 7.45 -3.23 -11.08
N ALA A 16 8.19 -2.15 -10.85
CA ALA A 16 7.82 -1.14 -9.87
C ALA A 16 6.52 -0.44 -10.32
N LYS A 17 5.42 -0.66 -9.60
CA LYS A 17 4.11 -0.04 -9.85
C LYS A 17 3.68 0.93 -8.76
N ILE A 18 4.26 0.76 -7.57
CA ILE A 18 3.84 1.41 -6.35
C ILE A 18 5.05 2.08 -5.70
N LEU A 19 4.88 3.35 -5.32
CA LEU A 19 5.81 4.09 -4.49
C LEU A 19 5.24 4.19 -3.07
N CYS A 20 6.08 3.93 -2.07
CA CYS A 20 5.73 4.11 -0.67
C CYS A 20 6.86 4.83 0.05
N SER A 21 6.53 5.76 0.94
CA SER A 21 7.53 6.46 1.75
C SER A 21 7.03 6.72 3.19
N ALA A 22 7.84 7.39 4.01
CA ALA A 22 7.39 7.90 5.31
C ALA A 22 6.72 9.27 5.15
N THR A 23 5.75 9.61 6.00
CA THR A 23 4.92 10.84 5.93
C THR A 23 5.60 12.12 6.42
N ASN A 24 6.91 12.26 6.23
CA ASN A 24 7.60 13.50 6.60
C ASN A 24 7.50 14.55 5.48
N SER A 25 7.71 15.82 5.83
CA SER A 25 7.56 16.94 4.89
C SER A 25 8.47 16.84 3.67
N SER A 26 9.67 16.27 3.79
CA SER A 26 10.59 16.07 2.67
C SER A 26 10.09 15.05 1.66
N ASN A 27 9.34 14.02 2.10
CA ASN A 27 8.81 13.00 1.22
C ASN A 27 7.41 13.33 0.68
N THR A 28 6.53 13.95 1.48
CA THR A 28 5.11 14.19 1.13
C THR A 28 4.74 15.66 0.95
N GLY A 29 5.68 16.59 1.06
CA GLY A 29 5.45 18.01 0.84
C GLY A 29 4.76 18.33 -0.49
N ARG A 30 3.98 19.42 -0.51
CA ARG A 30 3.12 19.76 -1.66
C ARG A 30 3.89 20.28 -2.89
N ILE A 31 5.05 20.89 -2.71
CA ILE A 31 5.78 21.61 -3.78
C ILE A 31 7.11 20.92 -4.10
N ASN A 32 7.96 20.72 -3.09
CA ASN A 32 9.34 20.22 -3.27
C ASN A 32 9.55 18.87 -2.57
N SER A 33 8.62 17.93 -2.74
CA SER A 33 8.78 16.62 -2.14
C SER A 33 9.51 15.63 -3.03
N ALA A 34 10.21 14.70 -2.40
CA ALA A 34 10.87 13.60 -3.08
C ALA A 34 9.90 12.81 -3.98
N VAL A 35 8.64 12.65 -3.56
CA VAL A 35 7.61 11.95 -4.35
C VAL A 35 7.23 12.73 -5.61
N ILE A 36 7.09 14.05 -5.54
CA ILE A 36 6.80 14.88 -6.71
C ILE A 36 7.97 14.81 -7.69
N PHE A 37 9.21 14.98 -7.20
CA PHE A 37 10.39 14.89 -8.05
C PHE A 37 10.56 13.51 -8.68
N LEU A 38 10.31 12.43 -7.94
CA LEU A 38 10.37 11.08 -8.49
C LEU A 38 9.29 10.86 -9.56
N LYS A 39 8.05 11.31 -9.33
CA LYS A 39 6.96 11.19 -10.30
C LYS A 39 7.22 11.99 -11.58
N GLN A 40 7.84 13.16 -11.49
CA GLN A 40 8.23 13.96 -12.66
C GLN A 40 9.42 13.34 -13.41
N TYR A 41 10.33 12.69 -12.69
CA TYR A 41 11.51 12.04 -13.27
C TYR A 41 11.19 10.73 -13.99
N VAL A 42 10.15 10.03 -13.52
CA VAL A 42 9.71 8.75 -14.08
C VAL A 42 8.66 9.02 -15.15
N ASP A 43 8.97 8.71 -16.41
CA ASP A 43 8.04 8.83 -17.54
C ASP A 43 7.01 7.68 -17.56
N ARG A 44 6.30 7.51 -16.45
CA ARG A 44 5.30 6.47 -16.24
C ARG A 44 4.44 6.77 -15.03
N GLU A 45 3.17 6.39 -15.12
CA GLU A 45 2.24 6.41 -13.99
C GLU A 45 2.62 5.39 -12.90
N MET A 46 2.78 5.87 -11.67
CA MET A 46 2.99 5.06 -10.47
C MET A 46 2.04 5.49 -9.37
N GLU A 47 1.41 4.52 -8.71
CA GLU A 47 0.54 4.80 -7.57
C GLU A 47 1.39 5.10 -6.33
N TYR A 48 1.00 6.12 -5.56
CA TYR A 48 1.75 6.53 -4.38
C TYR A 48 0.96 6.30 -3.10
N PHE A 49 1.58 5.63 -2.12
CA PHE A 49 1.06 5.48 -0.78
C PHE A 49 1.96 6.21 0.24
N PRO A 50 1.39 7.14 1.02
CA PRO A 50 2.14 7.87 2.04
C PRO A 50 2.64 7.01 3.21
N SER A 51 2.26 5.74 3.33
CA SER A 51 2.83 4.84 4.34
C SER A 51 2.70 3.36 4.00
N ARG A 52 3.58 2.54 4.59
CA ARG A 52 3.51 1.07 4.50
C ARG A 52 2.19 0.53 5.08
N HIS A 53 1.62 1.24 6.06
CA HIS A 53 0.33 0.89 6.64
C HIS A 53 -0.79 0.97 5.60
N GLN A 54 -0.82 2.02 4.77
CA GLN A 54 -1.84 2.13 3.73
C GLN A 54 -1.70 1.04 2.66
N VAL A 55 -0.47 0.66 2.31
CA VAL A 55 -0.23 -0.50 1.42
C VAL A 55 -0.82 -1.77 2.06
N TYR A 56 -0.53 -1.99 3.34
CA TYR A 56 -1.04 -3.13 4.09
C TYR A 56 -2.58 -3.13 4.15
N GLU A 57 -3.21 -2.00 4.44
CA GLU A 57 -4.68 -1.88 4.47
C GLU A 57 -5.32 -2.22 3.12
N LYS A 58 -4.72 -1.79 2.01
CA LYS A 58 -5.22 -2.11 0.65
C LYS A 58 -5.10 -3.61 0.35
N VAL A 59 -3.95 -4.20 0.67
CA VAL A 59 -3.73 -5.65 0.50
C VAL A 59 -4.69 -6.43 1.39
N LEU A 60 -4.80 -6.09 2.67
CA LEU A 60 -5.69 -6.74 3.64
C LEU A 60 -7.15 -6.65 3.20
N ARG A 61 -7.61 -5.46 2.79
CA ARG A 61 -8.96 -5.28 2.23
C ARG A 61 -9.19 -6.16 1.00
N SER A 62 -8.20 -6.30 0.12
CA SER A 62 -8.29 -7.15 -1.07
C SER A 62 -8.45 -8.63 -0.69
N VAL A 63 -7.64 -9.11 0.27
CA VAL A 63 -7.74 -10.48 0.79
C VAL A 63 -9.13 -10.75 1.35
N PHE A 64 -9.68 -9.84 2.15
CA PHE A 64 -11.04 -9.99 2.67
C PHE A 64 -12.09 -9.94 1.57
N LYS A 65 -11.99 -9.02 0.61
CA LYS A 65 -12.94 -8.97 -0.53
C LYS A 65 -12.91 -10.24 -1.37
N HIS A 66 -11.73 -10.84 -1.54
CA HIS A 66 -11.58 -12.07 -2.32
C HIS A 66 -12.02 -13.32 -1.54
N GLY A 67 -11.64 -13.41 -0.26
CA GLY A 67 -11.95 -14.54 0.60
C GLY A 67 -13.38 -14.54 1.16
N LEU A 68 -14.02 -13.37 1.25
CA LEU A 68 -15.39 -13.19 1.70
C LEU A 68 -16.26 -12.80 0.51
N LEU A 69 -16.84 -13.80 -0.16
CA LEU A 69 -17.68 -13.64 -1.36
C LEU A 69 -19.01 -12.89 -1.11
N GLN A 70 -19.37 -12.64 0.15
CA GLN A 70 -20.57 -11.89 0.55
C GLN A 70 -20.23 -10.86 1.63
N VAL A 71 -21.08 -9.83 1.76
CA VAL A 71 -21.04 -8.90 2.89
C VAL A 71 -21.36 -9.70 4.15
N THR A 72 -20.32 -10.01 4.92
CA THR A 72 -20.47 -10.71 6.19
C THR A 72 -20.60 -9.72 7.34
N ILE A 73 -21.63 -9.88 8.15
CA ILE A 73 -21.72 -9.23 9.46
C ILE A 73 -20.83 -10.02 10.43
N SER A 74 -20.17 -9.34 11.36
CA SER A 74 -19.16 -9.92 12.27
C SER A 74 -19.48 -11.31 12.87
N PRO A 75 -20.72 -11.65 13.27
CA PRO A 75 -21.04 -12.97 13.83
C PRO A 75 -20.96 -14.13 12.81
N ASP A 76 -21.18 -13.83 11.53
CA ASP A 76 -21.39 -14.85 10.51
C ASP A 76 -20.07 -15.36 9.90
N VAL A 77 -18.99 -14.59 10.06
CA VAL A 77 -17.64 -15.04 9.64
C VAL A 77 -17.14 -16.08 10.64
N VAL A 78 -16.91 -17.31 10.15
CA VAL A 78 -16.37 -18.44 10.94
C VAL A 78 -15.10 -18.06 11.71
N PHE A 79 -14.28 -17.16 11.16
CA PHE A 79 -13.07 -16.62 11.79
C PHE A 79 -13.34 -15.89 13.12
N PHE A 80 -14.40 -15.07 13.20
CA PHE A 80 -14.74 -14.30 14.40
C PHE A 80 -15.54 -15.12 15.43
N ARG A 81 -16.21 -16.20 14.99
CA ARG A 81 -17.02 -17.07 15.86
C ARG A 81 -16.18 -17.78 16.94
N LYS A 82 -14.90 -18.07 16.66
CA LYS A 82 -13.96 -18.69 17.63
C LYS A 82 -13.69 -17.81 18.88
N HIS A 83 -13.92 -16.50 18.79
CA HIS A 83 -13.66 -15.55 19.88
C HIS A 83 -14.93 -15.16 20.66
N GLN A 84 -16.09 -15.77 20.38
CA GLN A 84 -17.35 -15.49 21.06
C GLN A 84 -17.65 -16.39 22.27
N ARG A 85 -16.69 -17.20 22.74
CA ARG A 85 -16.88 -17.88 24.03
C ARG A 85 -16.95 -16.80 25.12
N LYS A 86 -18.14 -16.65 25.72
CA LYS A 86 -18.40 -15.71 26.81
C LYS A 86 -17.40 -15.95 27.96
N PRO A 87 -16.90 -14.90 28.63
CA PRO A 87 -16.29 -15.07 29.94
C PRO A 87 -17.36 -15.62 30.89
N GLU A 88 -17.00 -16.67 31.63
CA GLU A 88 -17.80 -17.24 32.74
C GLU A 88 -18.03 -16.21 33.85
#